data_AF-A0A535A024-F1
#
_entry.id   AF-A0A535A024-F1
#
_cell.length_a   1.000
_cell.length_b   1.000
_cell.length_c   1.000
_cell.angle_alpha   90.00
_cell.angle_beta   90.00
_cell.angle_gamma   90.00
#
_symmetry.space_group_name_H-M   'P 1'
#
loop_
_entity.id
_entity.type
_entity.pdbx_description
1 polymer ?
#
loop_
_entity_poly.entity_id
_entity_poly.type
_entity_poly.pdbx_seq_one_letter_code
_entity_poly.pdbx_strand_id
1 'polypeptide(L)'
;MMKSRADLGICLGYLLVAAAFFKIAVLDTATDAKNLTIADLITYYYPMMKYGFSRLRHGDIPLWNPHQACGTPFIASTHFGLLYPLYAVFLVIRPELAINVNIVLHLTVACVGMYLLCRHLTMARASSFVAGLVYAYQGSVMIKVYFPEFLAAAAWIPFVFLFVDRVLCEPSWRRCATLATVIAISVLGEHGVQFTYFEFLALIPWLLVRSVHLVRSRGRAKVMRAYVRLALAGASGASAALVRLIPTAEFVSHSWRSPGVLGMEAASVMAISPGAYIRNLLDPEPGPDL
;
A
#
# COMPACT_ATOMS: atom_id res chain seq x y z
N MET A 1 -20.00 -1.42 -9.10
CA MET A 1 -19.53 -2.45 -8.14
C MET A 1 -20.31 -2.37 -6.85
N MET A 2 -20.62 -1.17 -6.40
CA MET A 2 -21.69 -0.93 -5.44
C MET A 2 -22.95 -0.67 -6.27
N LYS A 3 -23.94 -1.56 -6.19
CA LYS A 3 -25.18 -1.43 -6.97
C LYS A 3 -26.40 -1.22 -6.06
N SER A 4 -26.22 -1.38 -4.75
CA SER A 4 -27.29 -1.32 -3.77
C SER A 4 -26.98 -0.31 -2.66
N ARG A 5 -28.03 0.25 -2.04
CA ARG A 5 -27.91 1.06 -0.81
C ARG A 5 -27.18 0.30 0.31
N ALA A 6 -27.31 -1.02 0.32
CA ALA A 6 -26.61 -1.89 1.26
C ALA A 6 -25.07 -1.84 1.10
N ASP A 7 -24.55 -1.72 -0.14
CA ASP A 7 -23.10 -1.61 -0.36
C ASP A 7 -22.56 -0.26 0.16
N LEU A 8 -23.33 0.82 0.04
CA LEU A 8 -22.99 2.12 0.62
C LEU A 8 -23.01 2.06 2.16
N GLY A 9 -23.99 1.37 2.74
CA GLY A 9 -24.05 1.11 4.18
C GLY A 9 -22.83 0.34 4.70
N ILE A 10 -22.29 -0.58 3.90
CA ILE A 10 -21.05 -1.31 4.24
C ILE A 10 -19.83 -0.39 4.25
N CYS A 11 -19.67 0.47 3.24
CA CYS A 11 -18.59 1.46 3.21
C CYS A 11 -18.66 2.40 4.42
N LEU A 12 -19.86 2.87 4.76
CA LEU A 12 -20.08 3.67 5.97
C LEU A 12 -19.75 2.87 7.24
N GLY A 13 -20.16 1.60 7.31
CA GLY A 13 -19.83 0.71 8.42
C GLY A 13 -18.32 0.58 8.64
N TYR A 14 -17.54 0.38 7.57
CA TYR A 14 -16.07 0.34 7.66
C TYR A 14 -15.48 1.66 8.16
N LEU A 15 -15.97 2.78 7.64
CA LEU A 15 -15.52 4.10 8.08
C LEU A 15 -15.79 4.32 9.57
N LEU A 16 -16.97 3.95 10.04
CA LEU A 16 -17.36 4.06 11.45
C LEU A 16 -16.52 3.16 12.35
N VAL A 17 -16.25 1.91 11.93
CA VAL A 17 -15.37 0.99 12.67
C VAL A 17 -13.95 1.54 12.76
N ALA A 18 -13.40 2.04 11.65
CA ALA A 18 -12.07 2.65 11.63
C ALA A 18 -11.99 3.89 12.53
N ALA A 19 -12.98 4.77 12.45
CA ALA A 19 -13.04 5.95 13.32
C ALA A 19 -13.18 5.58 14.81
N ALA A 20 -14.00 4.58 15.13
CA ALA A 20 -14.20 4.11 16.50
C ALA A 20 -12.93 3.45 17.07
N PHE A 21 -12.28 2.58 16.30
CA PHE A 21 -11.04 1.92 16.70
C PHE A 21 -9.95 2.93 17.05
N PHE A 22 -9.74 3.95 16.22
CA PHE A 22 -8.74 4.98 16.49
C PHE A 22 -9.14 5.92 17.62
N LYS A 23 -10.43 6.24 17.79
CA LYS A 23 -10.87 6.98 18.99
C LYS A 23 -10.55 6.21 20.28
N ILE A 24 -10.63 4.88 20.26
CA ILE A 24 -10.30 4.01 21.40
C ILE A 24 -8.78 3.90 21.59
N ALA A 25 -8.02 3.75 20.50
CA ALA A 25 -6.56 3.57 20.54
C ALA A 25 -5.77 4.88 20.80
N VAL A 26 -6.32 6.05 20.45
CA VAL A 26 -5.68 7.37 20.60
C VAL A 26 -5.81 7.94 22.03
N LEU A 27 -6.63 7.33 22.90
CA LEU A 27 -6.79 7.81 24.29
C LEU A 27 -5.53 7.65 25.17
N ASP A 28 -4.48 6.98 24.71
CA ASP A 28 -3.32 6.65 25.56
C ASP A 28 -1.92 6.86 24.92
N THR A 29 -1.84 7.14 23.61
CA THR A 29 -0.53 7.20 22.90
C THR A 29 0.12 8.58 22.87
N ALA A 30 -0.59 9.64 23.25
CA ALA A 30 -0.05 10.99 23.27
C ALA A 30 0.88 11.28 24.47
N THR A 31 0.94 10.39 25.46
CA THR A 31 1.63 10.63 26.73
C THR A 31 2.88 9.78 26.97
N ASP A 32 3.16 8.76 26.15
CA ASP A 32 4.34 7.92 26.36
C ASP A 32 5.38 8.10 25.26
N ALA A 33 6.29 9.06 25.48
CA ALA A 33 7.42 9.37 24.60
C ALA A 33 8.40 8.19 24.41
N LYS A 34 8.20 7.07 25.12
CA LYS A 34 8.99 5.83 25.02
C LYS A 34 8.36 4.76 24.14
N ASN A 35 7.18 5.01 23.56
CA ASN A 35 6.55 4.03 22.69
C ASN A 35 7.31 3.92 21.35
N LEU A 36 8.21 2.94 21.27
CA LEU A 36 9.06 2.68 20.09
C LEU A 36 8.25 2.47 18.80
N THR A 37 6.98 2.04 18.91
CA THR A 37 6.11 1.81 17.73
C THR A 37 5.69 3.08 16.99
N ILE A 38 5.77 4.25 17.64
CA ILE A 38 5.44 5.56 17.04
C ILE A 38 6.68 6.46 16.86
N ALA A 39 7.88 5.96 17.19
CA ALA A 39 9.11 6.74 17.10
C ALA A 39 9.34 7.25 15.67
N ASP A 40 9.22 6.39 14.66
CA ASP A 40 9.38 6.77 13.26
C ASP A 40 8.30 7.75 12.80
N LEU A 41 7.06 7.59 13.28
CA LEU A 41 5.98 8.53 13.00
C LEU A 41 6.34 9.94 13.49
N ILE A 42 6.82 10.07 14.73
CA ILE A 42 7.09 11.37 15.34
C ILE A 42 8.39 11.98 14.82
N THR A 43 9.44 11.17 14.66
CA THR A 43 10.79 11.65 14.31
C THR A 43 11.01 11.81 12.81
N TYR A 44 10.26 11.08 11.98
CA TYR A 44 10.45 11.07 10.52
C TYR A 44 9.18 11.47 9.75
N TYR A 45 8.09 10.72 9.86
CA TYR A 45 6.94 10.92 8.96
C TYR A 45 6.19 12.23 9.23
N TYR A 46 5.92 12.55 10.50
CA TYR A 46 5.25 13.78 10.90
C TYR A 46 5.99 15.05 10.44
N PRO A 47 7.30 15.25 10.71
CA PRO A 47 8.00 16.44 10.25
C PRO A 47 8.07 16.53 8.73
N MET A 48 8.20 15.39 8.03
CA MET A 48 8.17 15.34 6.56
C MET A 48 6.81 15.77 5.99
N MET A 49 5.71 15.20 6.51
CA MET A 49 4.34 15.59 6.15
C MET A 49 4.10 17.07 6.42
N LYS A 50 4.46 17.54 7.62
CA LYS A 50 4.31 18.93 8.02
C LYS A 50 5.08 19.87 7.10
N TYR A 51 6.34 19.57 6.79
CA TYR A 51 7.16 20.36 5.87
C TYR A 51 6.56 20.38 4.47
N GLY A 52 6.40 19.21 3.83
CA GLY A 52 5.98 19.10 2.43
C GLY A 52 4.63 19.75 2.17
N PHE A 53 3.63 19.45 3.00
CA PHE A 53 2.29 20.01 2.82
C PHE A 53 2.20 21.48 3.27
N SER A 54 3.08 21.95 4.16
CA SER A 54 3.17 23.38 4.44
C SER A 54 3.72 24.16 3.25
N ARG A 55 4.75 23.65 2.56
CA ARG A 55 5.28 24.30 1.33
C ARG A 55 4.21 24.33 0.24
N LEU A 56 3.52 23.21 -0.01
CA LEU A 56 2.43 23.16 -1.00
C LEU A 56 1.29 24.12 -0.70
N ARG A 57 0.90 24.30 0.57
CA ARG A 57 -0.12 25.29 0.96
C ARG A 57 0.26 26.74 0.61
N HIS A 58 1.55 27.04 0.53
CA HIS A 58 2.06 28.35 0.11
C HIS A 58 2.30 28.45 -1.41
N GLY A 59 1.92 27.43 -2.18
CA GLY A 59 2.14 27.37 -3.63
C GLY A 59 3.54 26.89 -4.03
N ASP A 60 4.37 26.48 -3.07
CA ASP A 60 5.74 26.04 -3.33
C ASP A 60 5.80 24.52 -3.45
N ILE A 61 6.30 24.03 -4.60
CA ILE A 61 6.60 22.60 -4.77
C ILE A 61 7.90 22.29 -3.99
N PRO A 62 7.86 21.44 -2.93
CA PRO A 62 9.04 21.16 -2.11
C PRO A 62 9.99 20.22 -2.85
N LEU A 63 10.94 20.78 -3.62
CA LEU A 63 11.98 20.01 -4.29
C LEU A 63 13.15 19.66 -3.36
N TRP A 64 13.43 20.52 -2.37
CA TRP A 64 14.54 20.38 -1.42
C TRP A 64 14.04 20.45 0.02
N ASN A 65 14.63 19.67 0.92
CA ASN A 65 14.44 19.75 2.36
C ASN A 65 15.74 20.15 3.06
N PRO A 66 15.87 21.39 3.56
CA PRO A 66 17.09 21.85 4.23
C PRO A 66 17.24 21.32 5.66
N HIS A 67 16.20 20.69 6.22
CA HIS A 67 16.15 20.29 7.62
C HIS A 67 16.65 18.86 7.88
N GLN A 68 17.10 18.14 6.86
CA GLN A 68 17.62 16.78 6.98
C GLN A 68 18.98 16.66 6.31
N ALA A 69 19.96 16.08 7.03
CA ALA A 69 21.29 15.74 6.49
C ALA A 69 21.98 16.86 5.71
N CYS A 70 21.94 18.10 6.23
CA CYS A 70 22.45 19.32 5.56
C CYS A 70 21.75 19.67 4.22
N GLY A 71 20.64 19.01 3.92
CA GLY A 71 19.84 19.19 2.72
C GLY A 71 19.66 17.90 1.94
N THR A 72 18.42 17.57 1.58
CA THR A 72 18.10 16.38 0.76
C THR A 72 17.02 16.68 -0.29
N PRO A 73 17.06 16.00 -1.46
CA PRO A 73 15.96 16.01 -2.42
C PRO A 73 14.66 15.49 -1.80
N PHE A 74 13.63 16.34 -1.69
CA PHE A 74 12.41 16.00 -0.96
C PHE A 74 11.42 15.21 -1.83
N ILE A 75 11.10 15.69 -3.04
CA ILE A 75 10.17 15.01 -3.96
C ILE A 75 10.71 13.65 -4.42
N ALA A 76 12.03 13.51 -4.49
CA ALA A 76 12.73 12.27 -4.84
C ALA A 76 12.86 11.30 -3.65
N SER A 77 12.47 11.70 -2.44
CA SER A 77 12.56 10.87 -1.25
C SER A 77 11.84 9.55 -1.45
N THR A 78 12.56 8.45 -1.20
CA THR A 78 12.01 7.08 -1.26
C THR A 78 10.91 6.86 -0.23
N HIS A 79 10.89 7.61 0.87
CA HIS A 79 9.99 7.36 1.99
C HIS A 79 8.72 8.22 1.96
N PHE A 80 8.71 9.31 1.17
CA PHE A 80 7.63 10.30 1.22
C PHE A 80 6.90 10.44 -0.12
N GLY A 81 5.65 9.96 -0.18
CA GLY A 81 4.81 9.99 -1.38
C GLY A 81 4.03 11.30 -1.57
N LEU A 82 4.68 12.45 -1.77
CA LEU A 82 3.99 13.76 -1.86
C LEU A 82 2.81 13.79 -2.86
N LEU A 83 2.93 13.08 -3.97
CA LEU A 83 1.96 13.05 -5.07
C LEU A 83 0.82 12.03 -4.86
N TYR A 84 0.80 11.36 -3.72
CA TYR A 84 -0.20 10.36 -3.41
C TYR A 84 -1.53 10.99 -2.98
N PRO A 85 -2.66 10.65 -3.63
CA PRO A 85 -3.92 11.37 -3.44
C PRO A 85 -4.50 11.29 -2.02
N LEU A 86 -4.34 10.18 -1.28
CA LEU A 86 -4.89 10.11 0.09
C LEU A 86 -4.10 10.96 1.09
N TYR A 87 -2.92 11.46 0.73
CA TYR A 87 -2.22 12.48 1.53
C TYR A 87 -2.71 13.90 1.27
N ALA A 88 -3.60 14.14 0.29
CA ALA A 88 -4.18 15.46 0.07
C ALA A 88 -4.94 16.02 1.30
N VAL A 89 -5.37 15.16 2.22
CA VAL A 89 -5.94 15.58 3.51
C VAL A 89 -5.02 16.53 4.30
N PHE A 90 -3.71 16.35 4.17
CA PHE A 90 -2.72 17.21 4.82
C PHE A 90 -2.67 18.62 4.25
N LEU A 91 -3.29 18.91 3.08
CA LEU A 91 -3.43 20.27 2.55
C LEU A 91 -4.54 21.06 3.25
N VAL A 92 -5.58 20.38 3.72
CA VAL A 92 -6.84 21.02 4.16
C VAL A 92 -6.91 21.15 5.68
N ILE A 93 -6.37 20.17 6.41
CA ILE A 93 -6.45 20.13 7.87
C ILE A 93 -5.08 20.13 8.53
N ARG A 94 -5.07 20.37 9.85
CA ARG A 94 -3.84 20.39 10.64
C ARG A 94 -3.13 19.03 10.59
N PRO A 95 -1.77 18.99 10.48
CA PRO A 95 -1.03 17.75 10.30
C PRO A 95 -1.28 16.67 11.37
N GLU A 96 -1.52 17.09 12.62
CA GLU A 96 -1.78 16.17 13.73
C GLU A 96 -3.10 15.41 13.53
N LEU A 97 -4.16 16.11 13.10
CA LEU A 97 -5.43 15.49 12.76
C LEU A 97 -5.36 14.73 11.43
N ALA A 98 -4.57 15.25 10.47
CA ALA A 98 -4.40 14.64 9.16
C ALA A 98 -3.83 13.22 9.24
N ILE A 99 -2.90 12.95 10.16
CA ILE A 99 -2.38 11.58 10.41
C ILE A 99 -3.52 10.63 10.78
N ASN A 100 -4.33 11.00 11.77
CA ASN A 100 -5.44 10.15 12.23
C ASN A 100 -6.47 9.91 11.12
N VAL A 101 -6.84 10.97 10.39
CA VAL A 101 -7.76 10.85 9.25
C VAL A 101 -7.15 9.99 8.15
N ASN A 102 -5.86 10.14 7.88
CA ASN A 102 -5.16 9.35 6.87
C ASN A 102 -5.17 7.85 7.21
N ILE A 103 -4.95 7.49 8.48
CA ILE A 103 -5.04 6.10 8.93
C ILE A 103 -6.45 5.54 8.73
N VAL A 104 -7.48 6.28 9.17
CA VAL A 104 -8.89 5.89 9.01
C VAL A 104 -9.26 5.71 7.53
N LEU A 105 -8.80 6.60 6.66
CA LEU A 105 -9.01 6.51 5.22
C LEU A 105 -8.40 5.25 4.64
N HIS A 106 -7.14 4.94 4.94
CA HIS A 106 -6.48 3.77 4.40
C HIS A 106 -7.08 2.46 4.89
N LEU A 107 -7.42 2.34 6.18
CA LEU A 107 -8.11 1.15 6.69
C LEU A 107 -9.47 0.97 6.04
N THR A 108 -10.19 2.07 5.78
CA THR A 108 -11.45 2.02 5.04
C THR A 108 -11.23 1.55 3.61
N VAL A 109 -10.20 2.06 2.91
CA VAL A 109 -9.84 1.63 1.55
C VAL A 109 -9.45 0.15 1.53
N ALA A 110 -8.63 -0.32 2.48
CA ALA A 110 -8.25 -1.72 2.64
C ALA A 110 -9.48 -2.63 2.82
N CYS A 111 -10.37 -2.27 3.75
CA CYS A 111 -11.62 -2.98 4.01
C CYS A 111 -12.50 -3.06 2.76
N VAL A 112 -12.71 -1.92 2.08
CA VAL A 112 -13.56 -1.84 0.89
C VAL A 112 -12.94 -2.63 -0.26
N GLY A 113 -11.64 -2.52 -0.49
CA GLY A 113 -10.94 -3.27 -1.53
C GLY A 113 -11.12 -4.77 -1.33
N MET A 114 -10.91 -5.26 -0.10
CA MET A 114 -11.06 -6.67 0.22
C MET A 114 -12.53 -7.13 0.15
N TYR A 115 -13.48 -6.35 0.65
CA TYR A 115 -14.91 -6.61 0.47
C TYR A 115 -15.25 -6.80 -1.01
N LEU A 116 -14.79 -5.87 -1.85
CA LEU A 116 -15.07 -5.89 -3.28
C LEU A 116 -14.38 -7.04 -4.00
N LEU A 117 -13.17 -7.42 -3.59
CA LEU A 117 -12.48 -8.62 -4.05
C LEU A 117 -13.29 -9.87 -3.69
N CYS A 118 -13.67 -10.07 -2.43
CA CYS A 118 -14.49 -11.20 -1.99
C CYS A 118 -15.84 -11.27 -2.73
N ARG A 119 -16.48 -10.12 -2.97
CA ARG A 119 -17.71 -10.04 -3.78
C ARG A 119 -17.49 -10.41 -5.24
N HIS A 120 -16.34 -10.06 -5.82
CA HIS A 120 -15.93 -10.51 -7.14
C HIS A 120 -15.67 -12.02 -7.19
N LEU A 121 -15.19 -12.60 -6.08
CA LEU A 121 -15.05 -14.03 -5.84
C LEU A 121 -16.34 -14.73 -5.40
N THR A 122 -17.50 -14.10 -5.65
CA THR A 122 -18.85 -14.61 -5.37
C THR A 122 -19.19 -14.93 -3.91
N MET A 123 -18.33 -14.60 -2.93
CA MET A 123 -18.60 -14.79 -1.51
C MET A 123 -19.77 -13.93 -1.02
N ALA A 124 -20.62 -14.42 -0.11
CA ALA A 124 -21.76 -13.67 0.44
C ALA A 124 -21.37 -12.31 1.07
N ARG A 125 -22.33 -11.37 1.17
CA ARG A 125 -22.07 -10.01 1.68
C ARG A 125 -21.51 -10.01 3.10
N ALA A 126 -22.10 -10.79 4.01
CA ALA A 126 -21.65 -10.87 5.39
C ALA A 126 -20.22 -11.42 5.49
N SER A 127 -19.90 -12.50 4.77
CA SER A 127 -18.55 -13.07 4.73
C SER A 127 -17.53 -12.10 4.12
N SER A 128 -17.94 -11.38 3.06
CA SER A 128 -17.09 -10.34 2.45
C SER A 128 -16.87 -9.16 3.40
N PHE A 129 -17.88 -8.81 4.20
CA PHE A 129 -17.77 -7.76 5.20
C PHE A 129 -16.70 -8.10 6.25
N VAL A 130 -16.81 -9.30 6.81
CA VAL A 130 -15.86 -9.84 7.78
C VAL A 130 -14.47 -9.97 7.18
N ALA A 131 -14.32 -10.44 5.95
CA ALA A 131 -13.03 -10.54 5.27
C ALA A 131 -12.32 -9.18 5.16
N GLY A 132 -13.07 -8.10 4.89
CA GLY A 132 -12.52 -6.74 4.90
C GLY A 132 -11.97 -6.33 6.26
N LEU A 133 -12.68 -6.62 7.35
CA LEU A 133 -12.20 -6.36 8.71
C LEU A 133 -10.96 -7.20 9.05
N VAL A 134 -11.00 -8.51 8.78
CA VAL A 134 -9.86 -9.39 9.06
C VAL A 134 -8.61 -8.94 8.32
N TYR A 135 -8.74 -8.54 7.06
CA TYR A 135 -7.62 -8.04 6.27
C TYR A 135 -7.03 -6.74 6.82
N ALA A 136 -7.87 -5.74 7.12
CA ALA A 136 -7.40 -4.43 7.53
C ALA A 136 -6.90 -4.38 8.98
N TYR A 137 -7.38 -5.28 9.86
CA TYR A 137 -7.08 -5.28 11.29
C TYR A 137 -6.20 -6.45 11.74
N GLN A 138 -5.59 -7.20 10.81
CA GLN A 138 -4.61 -8.23 11.15
C GLN A 138 -3.34 -7.62 11.78
N GLY A 139 -2.63 -8.42 12.58
CA GLY A 139 -1.48 -7.96 13.36
C GLY A 139 -0.39 -7.25 12.57
N SER A 140 -0.10 -7.68 11.34
CA SER A 140 0.91 -7.04 10.47
C SER A 140 0.54 -5.62 10.05
N VAL A 141 -0.75 -5.33 9.87
CA VAL A 141 -1.23 -3.97 9.58
C VAL A 141 -1.28 -3.15 10.85
N MET A 142 -1.75 -3.73 11.95
CA MET A 142 -1.89 -3.00 13.22
C MET A 142 -0.54 -2.59 13.81
N ILE A 143 0.48 -3.45 13.76
CA ILE A 143 1.82 -3.12 14.27
C ILE A 143 2.52 -2.03 13.45
N LYS A 144 2.12 -1.87 12.17
CA LYS A 144 2.67 -0.86 11.25
C LYS A 144 1.67 0.25 10.92
N VAL A 145 0.61 0.39 11.71
CA VAL A 145 -0.49 1.31 11.35
C VAL A 145 -0.06 2.78 11.36
N TYR A 146 1.02 3.09 12.07
CA TYR A 146 1.64 4.41 12.13
C TYR A 146 2.73 4.65 11.07
N PHE A 147 2.90 3.72 10.12
CA PHE A 147 3.83 3.83 8.99
C PHE A 147 3.01 4.15 7.73
N PRO A 148 2.84 5.44 7.36
CA PRO A 148 1.88 5.85 6.33
C PRO A 148 2.06 5.14 4.99
N GLU A 149 3.30 4.90 4.59
CA GLU A 149 3.68 4.25 3.34
C GLU A 149 3.42 2.74 3.33
N PHE A 150 3.57 2.07 4.48
CA PHE A 150 3.16 0.66 4.61
C PHE A 150 1.64 0.58 4.49
N LEU A 151 0.94 1.50 5.16
CA LEU A 151 -0.51 1.55 5.18
C LEU A 151 -1.07 1.92 3.80
N ALA A 152 -0.39 2.80 3.06
CA ALA A 152 -0.69 3.10 1.66
C ALA A 152 -0.60 1.83 0.80
N ALA A 153 0.50 1.09 0.88
CA ALA A 153 0.66 -0.18 0.16
C ALA A 153 -0.47 -1.16 0.50
N ALA A 154 -0.67 -1.42 1.79
CA ALA A 154 -1.66 -2.37 2.29
C ALA A 154 -3.09 -2.02 1.85
N ALA A 155 -3.43 -0.73 1.75
CA ALA A 155 -4.77 -0.31 1.35
C ALA A 155 -5.13 -0.70 -0.08
N TRP A 156 -4.16 -0.69 -1.00
CA TRP A 156 -4.42 -0.91 -2.43
C TRP A 156 -4.25 -2.36 -2.89
N ILE A 157 -3.55 -3.21 -2.14
CA ILE A 157 -3.35 -4.63 -2.48
C ILE A 157 -4.65 -5.34 -2.91
N PRO A 158 -5.76 -5.25 -2.16
CA PRO A 158 -6.98 -5.95 -2.57
C PRO A 158 -7.56 -5.43 -3.88
N PHE A 159 -7.39 -4.13 -4.18
CA PHE A 159 -7.83 -3.54 -5.43
C PHE A 159 -6.99 -4.00 -6.61
N VAL A 160 -5.66 -4.12 -6.45
CA VAL A 160 -4.79 -4.67 -7.48
C VAL A 160 -5.20 -6.09 -7.82
N PHE A 161 -5.34 -6.98 -6.82
CA PHE A 161 -5.81 -8.36 -7.04
C PHE A 161 -7.17 -8.41 -7.75
N LEU A 162 -8.12 -7.59 -7.32
CA LEU A 162 -9.44 -7.49 -7.92
C LEU A 162 -9.38 -7.07 -9.39
N PHE A 163 -8.64 -6.02 -9.72
CA PHE A 163 -8.62 -5.50 -11.09
C PHE A 163 -7.74 -6.32 -12.02
N VAL A 164 -6.66 -6.93 -11.51
CA VAL A 164 -5.89 -7.97 -12.22
C VAL A 164 -6.82 -9.11 -12.62
N ASP A 165 -7.56 -9.68 -11.67
CA ASP A 165 -8.47 -10.80 -11.93
C ASP A 165 -9.55 -10.44 -12.95
N ARG A 166 -10.05 -9.19 -12.90
CA ARG A 166 -11.03 -8.71 -13.87
C ARG A 166 -10.49 -8.51 -15.26
N VAL A 167 -9.27 -7.99 -15.41
CA VAL A 167 -8.63 -7.88 -16.72
C VAL A 167 -8.42 -9.27 -17.32
N LEU A 168 -8.07 -10.28 -16.50
CA LEU A 168 -7.93 -11.67 -16.94
C LEU A 168 -9.26 -12.31 -17.33
N CYS A 169 -10.27 -12.20 -16.47
CA CYS A 169 -11.56 -12.86 -16.65
C CYS A 169 -12.44 -12.15 -17.69
N GLU A 170 -12.36 -10.84 -17.82
CA GLU A 170 -13.19 -10.08 -18.75
C GLU A 170 -12.38 -8.91 -19.32
N PRO A 171 -11.49 -9.15 -20.32
CA PRO A 171 -10.58 -8.12 -20.78
C PRO A 171 -11.32 -6.95 -21.45
N SER A 172 -11.10 -5.71 -20.98
CA SER A 172 -11.58 -4.48 -21.64
C SER A 172 -10.65 -3.31 -21.36
N TRP A 173 -10.58 -2.33 -22.27
CA TRP A 173 -9.72 -1.16 -22.09
C TRP A 173 -10.09 -0.30 -20.89
N ARG A 174 -11.39 -0.21 -20.57
CA ARG A 174 -11.86 0.46 -19.34
C ARG A 174 -11.28 -0.20 -18.09
N ARG A 175 -11.30 -1.54 -18.00
CA ARG A 175 -10.72 -2.28 -16.87
C ARG A 175 -9.19 -2.15 -16.82
N CYS A 176 -8.53 -2.11 -17.98
CA CYS A 176 -7.09 -1.87 -18.06
C CYS A 176 -6.75 -0.47 -17.54
N ALA A 177 -7.51 0.56 -17.93
CA ALA A 177 -7.34 1.91 -17.41
C ALA A 177 -7.57 1.98 -15.90
N THR A 178 -8.61 1.32 -15.38
CA THR A 178 -8.84 1.25 -13.92
C THR A 178 -7.69 0.56 -13.19
N LEU A 179 -7.17 -0.55 -13.70
CA LEU A 179 -6.01 -1.22 -13.13
C LEU A 179 -4.76 -0.32 -13.17
N ALA A 180 -4.51 0.34 -14.31
CA ALA A 180 -3.38 1.26 -14.46
C ALA A 180 -3.46 2.42 -13.44
N THR A 181 -4.66 2.98 -13.21
CA THR A 181 -4.87 4.00 -12.19
C THR A 181 -4.60 3.48 -10.78
N VAL A 182 -5.08 2.28 -10.44
CA VAL A 182 -4.83 1.68 -9.12
C VAL A 182 -3.34 1.43 -8.91
N ILE A 183 -2.64 0.88 -9.90
CA ILE A 183 -1.18 0.67 -9.84
C ILE A 183 -0.45 2.01 -9.67
N ALA A 184 -0.82 3.04 -10.46
CA ALA A 184 -0.21 4.35 -10.35
C ALA A 184 -0.39 4.96 -8.95
N ILE A 185 -1.60 4.90 -8.40
CA ILE A 185 -1.88 5.42 -7.06
C ILE A 185 -1.12 4.64 -5.98
N SER A 186 -1.05 3.31 -6.08
CA SER A 186 -0.28 2.47 -5.15
C SER A 186 1.19 2.85 -5.15
N VAL A 187 1.81 2.90 -6.33
CA VAL A 187 3.24 3.26 -6.49
C VAL A 187 3.54 4.68 -6.02
N LEU A 188 2.60 5.62 -6.16
CA LEU A 188 2.79 6.99 -5.66
C LEU A 188 2.81 7.09 -4.13
N GLY A 189 2.06 6.23 -3.43
CA GLY A 189 1.94 6.21 -1.97
C GLY A 189 3.01 5.39 -1.25
N GLU A 190 3.68 4.50 -1.98
CA GLU A 190 4.59 3.51 -1.42
C GLU A 190 6.02 4.00 -1.17
N HIS A 191 6.66 3.27 -0.25
CA HIS A 191 8.07 3.39 0.10
C HIS A 191 8.96 2.81 -1.00
N GLY A 192 9.34 3.65 -1.97
CA GLY A 192 10.08 3.19 -3.15
C GLY A 192 9.30 2.12 -3.92
N VAL A 193 9.98 1.01 -4.26
CA VAL A 193 9.43 -0.10 -5.07
C VAL A 193 9.27 -1.40 -4.28
N GLN A 194 9.60 -1.41 -2.98
CA GLN A 194 9.71 -2.65 -2.20
C GLN A 194 8.36 -3.32 -1.97
N PHE A 195 7.34 -2.57 -1.54
CA PHE A 195 6.02 -3.15 -1.32
C PHE A 195 5.34 -3.55 -2.64
N THR A 196 5.51 -2.74 -3.68
CA THR A 196 5.06 -3.08 -5.04
C THR A 196 5.70 -4.38 -5.51
N TYR A 197 7.00 -4.57 -5.25
CA TYR A 197 7.70 -5.82 -5.56
C TYR A 197 7.10 -7.02 -4.82
N PHE A 198 6.85 -6.91 -3.51
CA PHE A 198 6.22 -8.00 -2.74
C PHE A 198 4.79 -8.28 -3.19
N GLU A 199 4.04 -7.25 -3.58
CA GLU A 199 2.71 -7.40 -4.14
C GLU A 199 2.75 -8.18 -5.47
N PHE A 200 3.67 -7.83 -6.38
CA PHE A 200 3.87 -8.58 -7.62
C PHE A 200 4.26 -10.03 -7.37
N LEU A 201 5.11 -10.30 -6.38
CA LEU A 201 5.42 -11.67 -5.96
C LEU A 201 4.16 -12.41 -5.47
N ALA A 202 3.33 -11.76 -4.65
CA ALA A 202 2.08 -12.33 -4.16
C ALA A 202 1.06 -12.60 -5.28
N LEU A 203 1.10 -11.84 -6.39
CA LEU A 203 0.27 -12.09 -7.56
C LEU A 203 0.68 -13.35 -8.34
N ILE A 204 1.93 -13.81 -8.25
CA ILE A 204 2.40 -15.00 -9.00
C ILE A 204 1.53 -16.24 -8.73
N PRO A 205 1.34 -16.73 -7.49
CA PRO A 205 0.51 -17.90 -7.24
C PRO A 205 -0.95 -17.68 -7.67
N TRP A 206 -1.49 -16.47 -7.49
CA TRP A 206 -2.84 -16.11 -7.94
C TRP A 206 -2.99 -16.26 -9.46
N LEU A 207 -2.07 -15.66 -10.21
CA LEU A 207 -2.02 -15.68 -11.67
C LEU A 207 -1.85 -17.10 -12.22
N LEU A 208 -1.03 -17.93 -11.56
CA LEU A 208 -0.83 -19.34 -11.95
C LEU A 208 -2.14 -20.13 -11.82
N VAL A 209 -2.80 -20.08 -10.66
CA VAL A 209 -4.05 -20.80 -10.41
C VAL A 209 -5.14 -20.34 -11.38
N ARG A 210 -5.28 -19.02 -11.57
CA ARG A 210 -6.27 -18.45 -12.50
C ARG A 210 -6.00 -18.83 -13.95
N SER A 211 -4.75 -18.84 -14.36
CA SER A 211 -4.35 -19.23 -15.71
C SER A 211 -4.73 -20.67 -16.03
N VAL A 212 -4.45 -21.62 -15.12
CA VAL A 212 -4.80 -23.03 -15.33
C VAL A 212 -6.30 -23.17 -15.58
N HIS A 213 -7.13 -22.52 -14.76
CA HIS A 213 -8.58 -22.56 -14.90
C HIS A 213 -9.07 -21.88 -16.19
N LEU A 214 -8.54 -20.70 -16.53
CA LEU A 214 -8.96 -19.93 -17.70
C LEU A 214 -8.49 -20.56 -19.02
N VAL A 215 -7.31 -21.19 -19.05
CA VAL A 215 -6.82 -21.91 -20.23
C VAL A 215 -7.72 -23.12 -20.51
N ARG A 216 -8.11 -23.87 -19.48
CA ARG A 216 -9.02 -25.02 -19.61
C ARG A 216 -10.41 -24.62 -20.10
N SER A 217 -10.95 -23.49 -19.60
CA SER A 217 -12.32 -23.06 -19.93
C SER A 217 -12.42 -22.22 -21.22
N ARG A 218 -11.38 -21.47 -21.60
CA ARG A 218 -11.44 -20.48 -22.70
C ARG A 218 -10.36 -20.63 -23.77
N GLY A 219 -9.37 -21.49 -23.54
CA GLY A 219 -8.25 -21.72 -24.45
C GLY A 219 -7.08 -20.76 -24.25
N ARG A 220 -5.87 -21.25 -24.53
CA ARG A 220 -4.58 -20.56 -24.33
C ARG A 220 -4.49 -19.20 -25.03
N ALA A 221 -5.00 -19.08 -26.26
CA ALA A 221 -4.91 -17.85 -27.04
C ALA A 221 -5.67 -16.67 -26.39
N LYS A 222 -6.84 -16.91 -25.81
CA LYS A 222 -7.62 -15.87 -25.11
C LYS A 222 -6.90 -15.41 -23.84
N VAL A 223 -6.32 -16.34 -23.09
CA VAL A 223 -5.54 -16.05 -21.88
C VAL A 223 -4.31 -15.23 -22.23
N MET A 224 -3.56 -15.60 -23.28
CA MET A 224 -2.38 -14.84 -23.71
C MET A 224 -2.72 -13.39 -24.08
N ARG A 225 -3.84 -13.15 -24.78
CA ARG A 225 -4.31 -11.78 -25.06
C ARG A 225 -4.67 -11.00 -23.80
N ALA A 226 -5.21 -11.66 -22.78
CA ALA A 226 -5.50 -11.03 -21.50
C ALA A 226 -4.21 -10.64 -20.77
N TYR A 227 -3.17 -11.49 -20.84
CA TYR A 227 -1.83 -11.17 -20.31
C TYR A 227 -1.16 -10.01 -21.02
N VAL A 228 -1.28 -9.90 -22.34
CA VAL A 228 -0.79 -8.72 -23.09
C VAL A 228 -1.48 -7.45 -22.58
N ARG A 229 -2.80 -7.47 -22.38
CA ARG A 229 -3.54 -6.33 -21.82
C ARG A 229 -3.15 -6.03 -20.38
N LEU A 230 -2.90 -7.05 -19.57
CA LEU A 230 -2.42 -6.92 -18.20
C LEU A 230 -1.05 -6.25 -18.16
N ALA A 231 -0.12 -6.68 -19.02
CA ALA A 231 1.20 -6.08 -19.16
C ALA A 231 1.11 -4.62 -19.61
N LEU A 232 0.25 -4.31 -20.59
CA LEU A 232 0.02 -2.92 -21.03
C LEU A 232 -0.58 -2.05 -19.90
N ALA A 233 -1.51 -2.58 -19.12
CA ALA A 233 -2.08 -1.87 -17.98
C ALA A 233 -1.03 -1.61 -16.89
N GLY A 234 -0.21 -2.62 -16.57
CA GLY A 234 0.90 -2.49 -15.61
C GLY A 234 1.94 -1.48 -16.06
N ALA A 235 2.37 -1.55 -17.32
CA ALA A 235 3.29 -0.58 -17.92
C ALA A 235 2.70 0.84 -17.89
N SER A 236 1.43 1.00 -18.26
CA SER A 236 0.75 2.31 -18.24
C SER A 236 0.65 2.89 -16.83
N GLY A 237 0.37 2.06 -15.82
CA GLY A 237 0.33 2.47 -14.41
C GLY A 237 1.70 2.89 -13.90
N ALA A 238 2.74 2.11 -14.20
CA ALA A 238 4.12 2.46 -13.86
C ALA A 238 4.57 3.75 -14.58
N SER A 239 4.21 3.92 -15.85
CA SER A 239 4.48 5.14 -16.63
C SER A 239 3.83 6.37 -16.00
N ALA A 240 2.58 6.26 -15.52
CA ALA A 240 1.90 7.36 -14.84
C ALA A 240 2.58 7.75 -13.51
N ALA A 241 3.29 6.82 -12.87
CA ALA A 241 4.07 7.07 -11.65
C ALA A 241 5.52 7.55 -11.91
N LEU A 242 5.96 7.70 -13.18
CA LEU A 242 7.34 8.09 -13.51
C LEU A 242 7.75 9.45 -12.94
N VAL A 243 6.81 10.36 -12.75
CA VAL A 243 7.03 11.66 -12.09
C VAL A 243 7.66 11.51 -10.69
N ARG A 244 7.42 10.38 -10.02
CA ARG A 244 8.07 10.00 -8.76
C ARG A 244 9.25 9.07 -8.98
N LEU A 245 9.09 8.03 -9.82
CA LEU A 245 10.09 6.98 -9.97
C LEU A 245 11.42 7.49 -10.55
N ILE A 246 11.38 8.44 -11.48
CA ILE A 246 12.61 8.97 -12.13
C ILE A 246 13.46 9.74 -11.11
N PRO A 247 12.95 10.79 -10.40
CA PRO A 247 13.75 11.49 -9.38
C PRO A 247 14.22 10.54 -8.28
N THR A 248 13.39 9.59 -7.86
CA THR A 248 13.78 8.61 -6.84
C THR A 248 14.91 7.70 -7.33
N ALA A 249 14.89 7.25 -8.58
CA ALA A 249 15.96 6.42 -9.15
C ALA A 249 17.30 7.20 -9.23
N GLU A 250 17.24 8.45 -9.65
CA GLU A 250 18.41 9.35 -9.65
C GLU A 250 18.96 9.51 -8.23
N PHE A 251 18.11 9.83 -7.25
CA PHE A 251 18.52 9.99 -5.85
C PHE A 251 19.14 8.71 -5.27
N VAL A 252 18.57 7.54 -5.56
CA VAL A 252 19.09 6.24 -5.11
C VAL A 252 20.47 5.95 -5.71
N SER A 253 20.73 6.32 -6.97
CA SER A 253 22.05 6.13 -7.61
C SER A 253 23.17 6.94 -6.96
N HIS A 254 22.83 8.06 -6.32
CA HIS A 254 23.76 8.90 -5.55
C HIS A 254 23.81 8.55 -4.05
N SER A 255 23.07 7.53 -3.62
CA SER A 255 23.03 7.11 -2.22
C SER A 255 24.17 6.14 -1.88
N TRP A 256 24.48 6.04 -0.58
CA TRP A 256 25.44 5.08 -0.04
C TRP A 256 24.99 3.62 -0.23
N ARG A 257 23.73 3.40 -0.62
CA ARG A 257 23.11 2.10 -0.90
C ARG A 257 22.74 1.97 -2.38
N SER A 258 23.59 2.50 -3.26
CA SER A 258 23.40 2.35 -4.71
C SER A 258 23.29 0.86 -5.11
N PRO A 259 22.46 0.51 -6.09
CA PRO A 259 22.30 -0.88 -6.52
C PRO A 259 23.63 -1.56 -6.84
N GLY A 260 23.86 -2.74 -6.27
CA GLY A 260 25.09 -3.52 -6.47
C GLY A 260 26.23 -3.24 -5.48
N VAL A 261 26.10 -2.24 -4.61
CA VAL A 261 27.12 -1.92 -3.58
C VAL A 261 26.99 -2.80 -2.34
N LEU A 262 25.75 -3.06 -1.89
CA LEU A 262 25.50 -3.93 -0.74
C LEU A 262 25.36 -5.38 -1.20
N GLY A 263 26.18 -6.27 -0.64
CA GLY A 263 26.00 -7.71 -0.78
C GLY A 263 24.70 -8.19 -0.11
N MET A 264 24.21 -9.36 -0.53
CA MET A 264 22.98 -9.95 0.01
C MET A 264 23.02 -10.07 1.54
N GLU A 265 24.17 -10.48 2.10
CA GLU A 265 24.38 -10.63 3.54
C GLU A 265 24.13 -9.33 4.32
N ALA A 266 24.65 -8.20 3.82
CA ALA A 266 24.43 -6.89 4.42
C ALA A 266 22.99 -6.37 4.22
N ALA A 267 22.30 -6.82 3.18
CA ALA A 267 20.92 -6.45 2.90
C ALA A 267 19.90 -7.32 3.66
N SER A 268 20.29 -8.51 4.11
CA SER A 268 19.41 -9.50 4.75
C SER A 268 19.59 -9.60 6.27
N VAL A 269 20.24 -8.63 6.91
CA VAL A 269 20.57 -8.69 8.35
C VAL A 269 19.32 -8.80 9.25
N MET A 270 18.19 -8.25 8.81
CA MET A 270 16.90 -8.38 9.50
C MET A 270 15.93 -9.36 8.81
N ALA A 271 16.43 -10.19 7.88
CA ALA A 271 15.62 -11.17 7.20
C ALA A 271 15.66 -12.50 7.95
N ILE A 272 14.49 -13.06 8.25
CA ILE A 272 14.39 -14.42 8.77
C ILE A 272 14.66 -15.42 7.64
N SER A 273 15.47 -16.44 7.90
CA SER A 273 15.69 -17.50 6.91
C SER A 273 14.38 -18.27 6.65
N PRO A 274 14.13 -18.79 5.43
CA PRO A 274 12.92 -19.57 5.15
C PRO A 274 12.74 -20.77 6.09
N GLY A 275 13.85 -21.42 6.47
CA GLY A 275 13.83 -22.53 7.43
C GLY A 275 13.44 -22.08 8.85
N ALA A 276 13.96 -20.95 9.32
CA ALA A 276 13.57 -20.37 10.60
C ALA A 276 12.10 -19.93 10.60
N TYR A 277 11.62 -19.33 9.50
CA TYR A 277 10.22 -18.96 9.34
C TYR A 277 9.28 -20.18 9.45
N ILE A 278 9.58 -21.28 8.75
CA ILE A 278 8.75 -22.50 8.80
C ILE A 278 8.79 -23.11 10.21
N ARG A 279 9.97 -23.16 10.85
CA ARG A 279 10.08 -23.66 12.23
C ARG A 279 9.24 -22.83 13.19
N ASN A 280 9.36 -21.50 13.15
CA ASN A 280 8.63 -20.59 14.02
C ASN A 280 7.11 -20.64 13.77
N LEU A 281 6.66 -20.94 12.55
CA LEU A 281 5.23 -21.08 12.25
C LEU A 281 4.60 -22.32 12.93
N LEU A 282 5.41 -23.36 13.16
CA LEU A 282 4.99 -24.63 13.76
C LEU A 282 5.34 -24.72 15.25
N ASP A 283 6.10 -23.75 15.75
CA ASP A 283 6.55 -23.69 17.14
C ASP A 283 5.51 -22.92 18.00
N PRO A 284 4.93 -23.54 19.04
CA PRO A 284 4.05 -22.84 19.97
C PRO A 284 4.77 -21.77 20.81
N GLU A 285 6.10 -21.83 20.93
CA GLU A 285 6.94 -20.84 21.62
C GLU A 285 8.12 -20.41 20.71
N PRO A 286 7.84 -19.63 19.65
CA PRO A 286 8.87 -19.28 18.67
C PRO A 286 10.03 -18.54 19.35
N GLY A 287 11.25 -18.97 19.02
CA GLY A 287 12.49 -18.42 19.59
C GLY A 287 12.72 -16.92 19.29
N PRO A 288 13.73 -16.30 19.92
CA PRO A 288 14.01 -14.86 19.84
C PRO A 288 14.53 -14.37 18.48
N ASP A 289 14.53 -15.21 17.44
CA ASP A 289 14.91 -14.86 16.06
C ASP A 289 13.85 -13.98 15.34
N LEU A 290 12.99 -13.29 16.10
CA LEU A 290 11.90 -12.42 15.64
C LEU A 290 12.22 -10.93 15.85
#